data_AF-A0A356M5N6-F1
#
_entry.id   AF-A0A356M5N6-F1
#
_cell.length_a   1.000
_cell.length_b   1.000
_cell.length_c   1.000
_cell.angle_alpha   90.00
_cell.angle_beta   90.00
_cell.angle_gamma   90.00
#
_symmetry.space_group_name_H-M   'P 1'
#
loop_
_entity.id
_entity.type
_entity.pdbx_description
1 polymer ?
#
loop_
_entity_poly.entity_id
_entity_poly.type
_entity_poly.pdbx_seq_one_letter_code
_entity_poly.pdbx_strand_id
1 'polypeptide(L)'
;MQHKSKKGFTLIELIVVIVILGILAAIIVPIINHIIETANQTTDNANARIIYNAAAMWFSENNATDDNLEPVEVARYLGATEFPIAKSVAFGGTFSVAVAADGKITVTTDHPATYDPAIGKLQS
;
A
#
# COMPACT_ATOMS: atom_id res chain seq x y z
N MET A 1 -32.33 -9.33 56.36
CA MET A 1 -31.78 -8.79 55.10
C MET A 1 -30.26 -8.81 55.19
N GLN A 2 -29.57 -9.65 54.42
CA GLN A 2 -28.10 -9.73 54.47
C GLN A 2 -27.49 -8.68 53.55
N HIS A 3 -26.75 -7.73 54.11
CA HIS A 3 -26.05 -6.68 53.35
C HIS A 3 -24.78 -7.30 52.75
N LYS A 4 -24.80 -7.61 51.44
CA LYS A 4 -23.57 -8.01 50.72
C LYS A 4 -22.63 -6.81 50.70
N SER A 5 -21.47 -6.93 51.36
CA SER A 5 -20.38 -5.97 51.22
C SER A 5 -19.88 -6.00 49.78
N LYS A 6 -20.01 -4.88 49.06
CA LYS A 6 -19.36 -4.71 47.76
C LYS A 6 -17.87 -4.51 48.01
N LYS A 7 -17.05 -5.48 47.62
CA LYS A 7 -15.59 -5.28 47.53
C LYS A 7 -15.33 -4.30 46.40
N GLY A 8 -14.93 -3.07 46.74
CA GLY A 8 -14.47 -2.08 45.77
C GLY A 8 -13.07 -2.41 45.30
N PHE A 9 -12.81 -2.20 44.01
CA PHE A 9 -11.47 -2.26 43.43
C PHE A 9 -10.61 -1.16 44.04
N THR A 10 -9.33 -1.43 44.31
CA THR A 10 -8.44 -0.41 44.86
C THR A 10 -7.92 0.50 43.75
N LEU A 11 -7.72 1.79 44.05
CA LEU A 11 -7.13 2.73 43.10
C LEU A 11 -5.71 2.31 42.69
N ILE A 12 -4.97 1.68 43.59
CA ILE A 12 -3.61 1.21 43.32
C ILE A 12 -3.58 0.08 42.29
N GLU A 13 -4.54 -0.86 42.33
CA GLU A 13 -4.65 -1.92 41.32
C GLU A 13 -4.86 -1.32 39.93
N LEU A 14 -5.66 -0.26 39.81
CA LEU A 14 -5.87 0.40 38.52
C LEU A 14 -4.61 1.14 38.03
N ILE A 15 -3.87 1.79 38.94
CA ILE A 15 -2.64 2.53 38.60
C ILE A 15 -1.55 1.58 38.10
N VAL A 16 -1.35 0.44 38.75
CA VAL A 16 -0.34 -0.54 38.32
C VAL A 16 -0.66 -1.07 36.92
N VAL A 17 -1.94 -1.33 36.62
CA VAL A 17 -2.37 -1.82 35.31
C VAL A 17 -2.08 -0.80 34.20
N ILE A 18 -2.44 0.47 34.39
CA ILE A 18 -2.17 1.49 33.36
C ILE A 18 -0.68 1.76 33.18
N VAL A 19 0.15 1.60 34.23
CA VAL A 19 1.61 1.70 34.12
C VAL A 19 2.16 0.57 33.26
N ILE A 20 1.74 -0.68 33.49
CA ILE A 20 2.17 -1.82 32.68
C ILE A 20 1.68 -1.67 31.23
N LEU A 21 0.41 -1.29 31.02
CA LEU A 21 -0.13 -1.03 29.69
C LEU A 21 0.60 0.12 28.98
N GLY A 22 1.01 1.16 29.70
CA GLY A 22 1.81 2.26 29.17
C GLY A 22 3.19 1.83 28.68
N ILE A 23 3.88 0.99 29.46
CA ILE A 23 5.19 0.43 29.07
C ILE A 23 5.05 -0.46 27.83
N LEU A 24 4.02 -1.32 27.78
CA LEU A 24 3.75 -2.17 26.63
C LEU A 24 3.42 -1.34 25.39
N ALA A 25 2.54 -0.33 25.52
CA ALA A 25 2.16 0.55 24.41
C ALA A 25 3.36 1.29 23.81
N ALA A 26 4.30 1.74 24.65
CA ALA A 26 5.51 2.45 24.19
C ALA A 26 6.38 1.61 23.25
N ILE A 27 6.47 0.30 23.48
CA ILE A 27 7.23 -0.62 22.62
C ILE A 27 6.43 -1.00 21.37
N ILE A 28 5.11 -1.15 21.51
CA ILE A 28 4.24 -1.67 20.45
C ILE A 28 4.04 -0.66 19.31
N VAL A 29 3.86 0.63 19.60
CA VAL A 29 3.56 1.66 18.58
C VAL A 29 4.58 1.70 17.43
N PRO A 30 5.91 1.79 17.65
CA PRO A 30 6.87 1.84 16.54
C PRO A 30 6.90 0.54 15.72
N ILE A 31 6.70 -0.61 16.37
CA ILE A 31 6.67 -1.93 15.70
C ILE A 31 5.48 -2.00 14.75
N ILE A 32 4.29 -1.58 15.21
CA ILE A 32 3.08 -1.58 14.37
C ILE A 32 3.27 -0.66 13.15
N ASN A 33 3.85 0.53 13.33
CA ASN A 33 4.11 1.44 12.21
C ASN A 33 5.00 0.80 11.15
N HIS A 34 6.05 0.08 11.55
CA HIS A 34 6.94 -0.61 10.60
C HIS A 34 6.24 -1.77 9.87
N ILE A 35 5.40 -2.53 10.58
CA ILE A 35 4.62 -3.63 9.99
C ILE A 35 3.63 -3.09 8.95
N ILE A 36 2.91 -2.01 9.29
CA ILE A 36 1.97 -1.36 8.37
C ILE A 36 2.69 -0.85 7.13
N GLU A 37 3.85 -0.22 7.30
CA GLU A 37 4.63 0.29 6.18
C GLU A 37 5.10 -0.85 5.25
N THR A 38 5.58 -1.95 5.82
CA THR A 38 6.00 -3.13 5.03
C THR A 38 4.82 -3.77 4.29
N ALA A 39 3.65 -3.83 4.92
CA ALA A 39 2.42 -4.31 4.30
C ALA A 39 1.96 -3.40 3.16
N ASN A 40 2.07 -2.08 3.35
CA ASN A 40 1.76 -1.09 2.31
C ASN A 40 2.73 -1.25 1.12
N GLN A 41 4.04 -1.34 1.35
CA GLN A 41 5.03 -1.56 0.27
C GLN A 41 4.76 -2.86 -0.51
N THR A 42 4.39 -3.93 0.19
CA THR A 42 4.04 -5.21 -0.45
C THR A 42 2.79 -5.07 -1.32
N THR A 43 1.78 -4.34 -0.83
CA THR A 43 0.54 -4.07 -1.56
C THR A 43 0.82 -3.20 -2.79
N ASP A 44 1.61 -2.15 -2.63
CA ASP A 44 1.98 -1.22 -3.71
C ASP A 44 2.77 -1.94 -4.81
N ASN A 45 3.70 -2.84 -4.45
CA ASN A 45 4.41 -3.69 -5.40
C ASN A 45 3.46 -4.61 -6.18
N ALA A 46 2.48 -5.22 -5.50
CA ALA A 46 1.49 -6.07 -6.14
C ALA A 46 0.60 -5.27 -7.10
N ASN A 47 0.16 -4.07 -6.69
CA ASN A 47 -0.62 -3.15 -7.52
C ASN A 47 0.18 -2.73 -8.76
N ALA A 48 1.44 -2.33 -8.59
CA ALA A 48 2.32 -1.96 -9.70
C ALA A 48 2.49 -3.09 -10.71
N ARG A 49 2.65 -4.33 -10.24
CA ARG A 49 2.71 -5.52 -11.10
C ARG A 49 1.41 -5.77 -11.86
N ILE A 50 0.27 -5.62 -11.20
CA ILE A 50 -1.05 -5.78 -11.82
C ILE A 50 -1.24 -4.73 -12.92
N ILE A 51 -0.89 -3.48 -12.63
CA ILE A 51 -0.94 -2.36 -13.58
C ILE A 51 0.00 -2.60 -14.77
N TYR A 52 1.24 -3.05 -14.52
CA TYR A 52 2.19 -3.39 -15.58
C TYR A 52 1.65 -4.48 -16.51
N ASN A 53 1.06 -5.54 -15.95
CA ASN A 53 0.48 -6.63 -16.75
C ASN A 53 -0.72 -6.16 -17.57
N ALA A 54 -1.55 -5.28 -17.02
CA ALA A 54 -2.67 -4.68 -17.75
C ALA A 54 -2.18 -3.82 -18.92
N ALA A 55 -1.13 -3.03 -18.72
CA ALA A 55 -0.49 -2.26 -19.78
C ALA A 55 0.11 -3.17 -20.86
N ALA A 56 0.71 -4.30 -20.47
CA ALA A 56 1.26 -5.28 -21.40
C ALA A 56 0.18 -5.95 -22.24
N MET A 57 -0.98 -6.22 -21.64
CA MET A 57 -2.15 -6.76 -22.33
C MET A 57 -2.70 -5.76 -23.34
N TRP A 58 -2.89 -4.49 -22.94
CA TRP A 58 -3.28 -3.42 -23.86
C TRP A 58 -2.29 -3.31 -25.03
N PHE A 59 -0.98 -3.30 -24.74
CA PHE A 59 0.05 -3.16 -25.79
C PHE A 59 0.03 -4.32 -26.79
N SER A 60 -0.24 -5.54 -26.31
CA SER A 60 -0.38 -6.71 -27.17
C SER A 60 -1.64 -6.67 -28.04
N GLU A 61 -2.73 -6.04 -27.59
CA GLU A 61 -3.99 -5.96 -28.33
C GLU A 61 -4.01 -4.79 -29.33
N ASN A 62 -3.40 -3.66 -28.96
CA ASN A 62 -3.39 -2.42 -29.76
C ASN A 62 -2.19 -2.31 -30.72
N ASN A 63 -1.41 -3.37 -30.84
CA ASN A 63 -0.48 -3.61 -31.96
C ASN A 63 0.66 -2.58 -32.11
N ALA A 64 1.25 -2.13 -30.99
CA ALA A 64 2.50 -1.33 -30.90
C ALA A 64 2.56 -0.01 -31.69
N THR A 65 1.47 0.44 -32.31
CA THR A 65 1.46 1.60 -33.22
C THR A 65 0.87 2.87 -32.63
N ASP A 66 0.30 2.79 -31.43
CA ASP A 66 -0.26 3.96 -30.75
C ASP A 66 0.65 4.38 -29.58
N ASP A 67 1.45 5.42 -29.82
CA ASP A 67 2.42 5.98 -28.88
C ASP A 67 1.75 6.74 -27.71
N ASN A 68 0.43 6.88 -27.72
CA ASN A 68 -0.31 7.68 -26.74
C ASN A 68 -1.20 6.79 -25.88
N LEU A 69 -0.59 6.07 -24.96
CA LEU A 69 -1.32 5.35 -23.94
C LEU A 69 -1.87 6.31 -22.89
N GLU A 70 -3.18 6.52 -22.88
CA GLU A 70 -3.83 7.23 -21.79
C GLU A 70 -3.98 6.29 -20.58
N PRO A 71 -3.56 6.69 -19.37
CA PRO A 71 -3.64 5.87 -18.15
C PRO A 71 -5.02 5.25 -17.89
N VAL A 72 -6.10 5.92 -18.32
CA VAL A 72 -7.49 5.47 -18.17
C VAL A 72 -7.80 4.22 -19.01
N GLU A 73 -7.14 4.02 -20.14
CA GLU A 73 -7.38 2.87 -21.02
C GLU A 73 -6.85 1.58 -20.42
N VAL A 74 -5.71 1.66 -19.72
CA VAL A 74 -5.13 0.55 -18.96
C VAL A 74 -5.98 0.22 -17.74
N ALA A 75 -6.55 1.22 -17.06
CA ALA A 75 -7.46 0.99 -15.93
C ALA A 75 -8.69 0.15 -16.31
N ARG A 76 -9.18 0.26 -17.55
CA ARG A 76 -10.29 -0.55 -18.08
C ARG A 76 -9.97 -2.05 -18.06
N TYR A 77 -8.72 -2.45 -18.31
CA TYR A 77 -8.29 -3.86 -18.24
C TYR A 77 -8.28 -4.41 -16.81
N LEU A 78 -8.26 -3.52 -15.82
CA LEU A 78 -8.39 -3.87 -14.40
C LEU A 78 -9.85 -3.89 -13.95
N GLY A 79 -10.81 -3.58 -14.82
CA GLY A 79 -12.21 -3.38 -14.45
C GLY A 79 -12.42 -2.17 -13.53
N ALA A 80 -11.49 -1.23 -13.53
CA ALA A 80 -11.48 -0.05 -12.66
C ALA A 80 -11.60 1.23 -13.49
N THR A 81 -12.11 2.30 -12.87
CA THR A 81 -12.14 3.64 -13.48
C THR A 81 -10.87 4.43 -13.20
N GLU A 82 -10.12 4.02 -12.17
CA GLU A 82 -8.90 4.68 -11.69
C GLU A 82 -7.94 3.63 -11.13
N PHE A 83 -6.64 3.95 -11.11
CA PHE A 83 -5.66 3.13 -10.43
C PHE A 83 -5.78 3.28 -8.90
N PRO A 84 -5.40 2.24 -8.13
CA PRO A 84 -5.26 2.38 -6.69
C PRO A 84 -4.23 3.48 -6.35
N ILE A 85 -4.29 4.01 -5.12
CA ILE A 85 -3.30 4.96 -4.62
C ILE A 85 -2.26 4.16 -3.83
N ALA A 86 -0.98 4.40 -4.10
CA ALA A 86 0.13 3.84 -3.33
C ALA A 86 0.10 4.41 -1.90
N LYS A 87 0.17 3.53 -0.90
CA LYS A 87 -0.03 3.88 0.52
C LYS A 87 1.25 3.92 1.34
N SER A 88 2.32 3.29 0.85
CA SER A 88 3.60 3.28 1.55
C SER A 88 4.19 4.69 1.60
N VAL A 89 4.92 5.01 2.66
CA VAL A 89 5.69 6.27 2.68
C VAL A 89 6.81 6.28 1.65
N ALA A 90 7.30 5.09 1.23
CA ALA A 90 8.35 4.98 0.21
C ALA A 90 7.86 5.29 -1.22
N PHE A 91 6.60 4.97 -1.54
CA PHE A 91 6.07 5.03 -2.92
C PHE A 91 4.80 5.87 -3.06
N GLY A 92 4.36 6.54 -1.99
CA GLY A 92 3.03 7.13 -1.89
C GLY A 92 2.64 8.04 -3.05
N GLY A 93 1.36 8.00 -3.42
CA GLY A 93 0.81 8.81 -4.51
C GLY A 93 0.02 8.00 -5.53
N THR A 94 -0.36 8.63 -6.63
CA THR A 94 -1.08 7.98 -7.71
C THR A 94 -0.14 7.16 -8.58
N PHE A 95 -0.59 5.99 -9.04
CA PHE A 95 0.13 5.27 -10.09
C PHE A 95 -0.12 5.92 -11.45
N SER A 96 0.92 5.96 -12.27
CA SER A 96 0.88 6.39 -13.66
C SER A 96 1.54 5.32 -14.54
N VAL A 97 1.10 5.20 -15.78
CA VAL A 97 1.65 4.25 -16.76
C VAL A 97 2.03 5.02 -18.01
N ALA A 98 3.21 4.73 -18.53
CA ALA A 98 3.65 5.17 -19.84
C ALA A 98 4.14 3.96 -20.64
N VAL A 99 3.88 3.95 -21.94
CA VAL A 99 4.42 2.96 -22.87
C VAL A 99 5.11 3.70 -23.99
N ALA A 100 6.39 3.42 -24.17
CA ALA A 100 7.19 4.03 -25.24
C ALA A 100 6.99 3.28 -26.57
N ALA A 101 7.33 3.95 -27.67
CA ALA A 101 7.23 3.43 -29.04
C ALA A 101 8.00 2.12 -29.29
N ASP A 102 9.00 1.82 -28.44
CA ASP A 102 9.76 0.58 -28.46
C ASP A 102 9.07 -0.58 -27.70
N GLY A 103 7.85 -0.35 -27.18
CA GLY A 103 7.09 -1.27 -26.35
C GLY A 103 7.54 -1.32 -24.90
N LYS A 104 8.43 -0.41 -24.46
CA LYS A 104 8.84 -0.34 -23.06
C LYS A 104 7.73 0.23 -22.19
N ILE A 105 7.22 -0.60 -21.30
CA ILE A 105 6.21 -0.24 -20.31
C ILE A 105 6.89 0.26 -19.04
N THR A 106 6.49 1.44 -18.57
CA THR A 106 6.98 2.06 -17.34
C THR A 106 5.79 2.37 -16.44
N VAL A 107 5.80 1.84 -15.23
CA VAL A 107 4.81 2.17 -14.19
C VAL A 107 5.51 3.00 -13.12
N THR A 108 4.99 4.19 -12.84
CA THR A 108 5.56 5.13 -11.88
C THR A 108 4.54 5.52 -10.82
N THR A 109 5.01 6.07 -9.70
CA THR A 109 4.18 6.75 -8.70
C THR A 109 4.53 8.24 -8.61
N ASP A 110 3.69 9.05 -7.95
CA ASP A 110 3.99 10.48 -7.73
C ASP A 110 5.19 10.71 -6.79
N HIS A 111 5.39 9.86 -5.79
CA HIS A 111 6.73 9.65 -5.24
C HIS A 111 7.56 8.98 -6.33
N PRO A 112 8.76 9.49 -6.67
CA PRO A 112 9.52 9.04 -7.84
C PRO A 112 9.98 7.61 -7.65
N ALA A 113 9.09 6.65 -7.84
CA ALA A 113 9.36 5.23 -7.77
C ALA A 113 8.86 4.59 -9.06
N THR A 114 9.69 3.73 -9.62
CA THR A 114 9.44 3.04 -10.88
C THR A 114 9.38 1.54 -10.63
N TYR A 115 8.40 0.87 -11.23
CA TYR A 115 8.31 -0.57 -11.17
C TYR A 115 9.36 -1.22 -12.06
N ASP A 116 10.21 -2.05 -11.46
CA ASP A 116 11.15 -2.89 -12.18
C ASP A 116 10.56 -4.31 -12.35
N PRO A 117 10.21 -4.71 -13.59
CA PRO A 117 9.63 -6.03 -13.85
C PRO A 117 10.62 -7.18 -13.63
N ALA A 118 11.93 -6.95 -13.64
CA ALA A 118 12.94 -7.99 -13.44
C ALA A 118 12.99 -8.47 -11.98
N ILE A 119 12.77 -7.55 -11.04
CA ILE A 119 12.75 -7.84 -9.60
C ILE A 119 11.34 -7.87 -9.00
N GLY A 120 10.33 -7.43 -9.76
CA GLY A 120 8.92 -7.43 -9.35
C GLY A 120 8.61 -6.43 -8.23
N LYS A 121 9.34 -5.31 -8.17
CA LYS A 121 9.22 -4.30 -7.10
C LYS A 121 9.33 -2.88 -7.64
N LEU A 122 8.71 -1.95 -6.94
CA LEU A 122 8.94 -0.51 -7.06
C LEU A 122 10.32 -0.16 -6.49
N GLN A 123 11.01 0.76 -7.15
CA GLN A 123 12.30 1.31 -6.75
C GLN A 123 12.23 2.83 -6.84
N SER A 124 12.60 3.52 -5.76
CA SER A 124 12.79 4.98 -5.75
C SER A 124 14.00 5.42 -6.57
#